data_AF-A0A7X7FWW1-F1
#
_entry.id   AF-A0A7X7FWW1-F1
#
_cell.length_a   1.000
_cell.length_b   1.000
_cell.length_c   1.000
_cell.angle_alpha   90.00
_cell.angle_beta   90.00
_cell.angle_gamma   90.00
#
_symmetry.space_group_name_H-M   'P 1'
#
loop_
_entity.id
_entity.type
_entity.pdbx_description
1 polymer ?
#
loop_
_entity_poly.entity_id
_entity_poly.type
_entity_poly.pdbx_seq_one_letter_code
_entity_poly.pdbx_strand_id
1 'polypeptide(L)'
;MQFCKYPRGGIMPNEKKNYSHLTYRDRTIISHALSNKASFTTIAKTLGKSKSTIAREVHKNYIVKKANPFNNDIRNFCVKKSNCQIDNLCSLCESNVSKCSQCTKCNLVCPSFDPICNKLKYAPFVCNSCASFKSCKWEKHIYDADEAEKMYKSNLSLSRKETALNSPFVQLI
;
A
#
# COMPACT_ATOMS: atom_id res chain seq x y z
N MET A 1 27.64 -4.94 -39.05
CA MET A 1 26.62 -4.43 -38.11
C MET A 1 25.26 -4.90 -38.58
N GLN A 2 24.66 -5.90 -37.94
CA GLN A 2 23.38 -6.48 -38.33
C GLN A 2 22.29 -5.99 -37.38
N PHE A 3 21.37 -5.18 -37.91
CA PHE A 3 20.20 -4.70 -37.18
C PHE A 3 19.17 -5.83 -37.06
N CYS A 4 18.89 -6.28 -35.84
CA CYS A 4 17.78 -7.18 -35.56
C CYS A 4 16.45 -6.44 -35.82
N LYS A 5 15.71 -6.87 -36.84
CA LYS A 5 14.34 -6.43 -37.10
C LYS A 5 13.40 -7.16 -36.13
N TYR A 6 12.74 -6.43 -35.24
CA TYR A 6 11.60 -6.98 -34.50
C TYR A 6 10.41 -7.20 -35.45
N PRO A 7 9.73 -8.37 -35.44
CA PRO A 7 8.58 -8.60 -36.29
C PRO A 7 7.38 -7.76 -35.86
N ARG A 8 6.67 -7.22 -36.86
CA ARG A 8 5.45 -6.41 -36.72
C ARG A 8 4.36 -7.22 -36.02
N GLY A 9 3.72 -6.60 -35.03
CA GLY A 9 2.68 -7.18 -34.20
C GLY A 9 1.52 -7.76 -35.01
N GLY A 10 1.28 -9.06 -34.85
CA GLY A 10 0.04 -9.70 -35.25
C GLY A 10 -1.08 -9.35 -34.28
N ILE A 11 -2.28 -9.17 -34.80
CA ILE A 11 -3.51 -9.01 -34.02
C ILE A 11 -3.77 -10.36 -33.32
N MET A 12 -3.57 -10.40 -32.00
CA MET A 12 -3.95 -11.56 -31.19
C MET A 12 -5.49 -11.58 -31.06
N PRO A 13 -6.13 -12.74 -31.24
CA PRO A 13 -7.58 -12.84 -31.15
C PRO A 13 -8.07 -12.41 -29.76
N ASN A 14 -9.19 -11.67 -29.76
CA ASN A 14 -9.83 -11.13 -28.57
C ASN A 14 -10.54 -12.26 -27.81
N GLU A 15 -9.78 -13.05 -27.05
CA GLU A 15 -10.35 -13.96 -26.05
C GLU A 15 -11.14 -13.15 -25.03
N LYS A 16 -12.44 -13.46 -24.88
CA LYS A 16 -13.30 -12.91 -23.83
C LYS A 16 -12.62 -13.11 -22.48
N LYS A 17 -12.04 -12.04 -21.92
CA LYS A 17 -11.44 -12.06 -20.58
C LYS A 17 -12.56 -12.27 -19.56
N ASN A 18 -12.70 -13.51 -19.08
CA ASN A 18 -13.53 -13.81 -17.92
C ASN A 18 -12.84 -13.20 -16.68
N TYR A 19 -13.38 -12.07 -16.21
CA TYR A 19 -12.93 -11.38 -15.01
C TYR A 19 -13.35 -12.18 -13.77
N SER A 20 -12.62 -13.25 -13.47
CA SER A 20 -12.82 -14.03 -12.25
C SER A 20 -12.22 -13.29 -11.06
N HIS A 21 -13.05 -13.04 -10.06
CA HIS A 21 -12.61 -12.52 -8.77
C HIS A 21 -11.58 -13.47 -8.14
N LEU A 22 -10.67 -12.90 -7.35
CA LEU A 22 -9.80 -13.71 -6.52
C LEU A 22 -10.63 -14.41 -5.45
N THR A 23 -10.37 -15.71 -5.30
CA THR A 23 -10.96 -16.54 -4.24
C THR A 23 -10.21 -16.33 -2.93
N TYR A 24 -10.78 -16.79 -1.82
CA TYR A 24 -10.08 -16.83 -0.54
C TYR A 24 -8.74 -17.60 -0.64
N ARG A 25 -8.73 -18.75 -1.34
CA ARG A 25 -7.51 -19.54 -1.58
C ARG A 25 -6.43 -18.74 -2.32
N ASP A 26 -6.83 -17.95 -3.32
CA ASP A 26 -5.89 -17.07 -4.02
C ASP A 26 -5.26 -16.05 -3.06
N ARG A 27 -6.06 -15.45 -2.17
CA ARG A 27 -5.58 -14.51 -1.15
C ARG A 27 -4.63 -15.15 -0.15
N THR A 28 -4.90 -16.39 0.28
CA THR A 28 -4.00 -17.17 1.14
C THR A 28 -2.65 -17.38 0.45
N ILE A 29 -2.64 -17.73 -0.84
CA ILE A 29 -1.41 -17.90 -1.62
C ILE A 29 -0.66 -16.57 -1.75
N ILE A 30 -1.35 -15.47 -2.03
CA ILE A 30 -0.75 -14.13 -2.10
C ILE A 30 -0.09 -13.78 -0.76
N SER A 31 -0.80 -13.92 0.35
CA SER A 31 -0.30 -13.62 1.70
C SER A 31 0.97 -14.41 2.03
N HIS A 32 0.92 -15.73 1.84
CA HIS A 32 2.08 -16.61 2.08
C HIS A 32 3.27 -16.24 1.17
N ALA A 33 3.02 -16.01 -0.12
CA ALA A 33 4.08 -15.68 -1.07
C ALA A 33 4.75 -14.33 -0.76
N LEU A 34 3.99 -13.32 -0.33
CA LEU A 34 4.50 -12.01 0.09
C LEU A 34 5.40 -12.11 1.33
N SER A 35 5.02 -12.95 2.30
CA SER A 35 5.82 -13.25 3.49
C SER A 35 7.14 -13.95 3.13
N ASN A 36 7.16 -14.68 2.01
CA ASN A 36 8.35 -15.35 1.46
C ASN A 36 9.09 -14.53 0.37
N LYS A 37 8.89 -13.20 0.32
CA LYS A 37 9.57 -12.28 -0.62
C LYS A 37 9.31 -12.57 -2.11
N ALA A 38 8.24 -13.28 -2.45
CA ALA A 38 7.91 -13.54 -3.85
C ALA A 38 7.51 -12.24 -4.58
N SER A 39 7.95 -12.08 -5.83
CA SER A 39 7.55 -10.95 -6.66
C SER A 39 6.10 -11.08 -7.14
N PHE A 40 5.44 -9.97 -7.45
CA PHE A 40 4.11 -10.01 -8.08
C PHE A 40 4.10 -10.81 -9.40
N THR A 41 5.20 -10.82 -10.15
CA THR A 41 5.32 -11.63 -11.37
C THR A 41 5.27 -13.12 -11.05
N THR A 42 5.96 -13.56 -10.00
CA THR A 42 5.95 -14.95 -9.54
C THR A 42 4.56 -15.35 -9.07
N ILE A 43 3.94 -14.54 -8.21
CA ILE A 43 2.60 -14.79 -7.66
C ILE A 43 1.56 -14.87 -8.79
N ALA A 44 1.62 -13.94 -9.75
CA ALA A 44 0.73 -13.91 -10.90
C ALA A 44 0.81 -15.20 -11.74
N LYS A 45 2.03 -15.69 -12.00
CA LYS A 45 2.25 -16.97 -12.71
C LYS A 45 1.65 -18.14 -11.93
N THR A 46 1.90 -18.22 -10.61
CA THR A 46 1.38 -19.29 -9.75
C THR A 46 -0.15 -19.36 -9.76
N LEU A 47 -0.83 -18.20 -9.82
CA LEU A 47 -2.29 -18.13 -9.77
C LEU A 47 -2.98 -18.10 -11.14
N GLY A 48 -2.21 -18.07 -12.24
CA GLY A 48 -2.77 -17.85 -13.57
C GLY A 48 -3.50 -16.50 -13.70
N LYS A 49 -3.03 -15.46 -12.97
CA LYS A 49 -3.61 -14.11 -12.97
C LYS A 49 -2.63 -13.12 -13.58
N SER A 50 -3.11 -11.91 -13.89
CA SER A 50 -2.23 -10.82 -14.34
C SER A 50 -1.47 -10.19 -13.15
N LYS A 51 -0.25 -9.70 -13.40
CA LYS A 51 0.53 -8.93 -12.41
C LYS A 51 -0.25 -7.73 -11.87
N SER A 52 -1.01 -7.03 -12.71
CA SER A 52 -1.81 -5.88 -12.30
C SER A 52 -3.00 -6.28 -11.41
N THR A 53 -3.57 -7.47 -11.62
CA THR A 53 -4.58 -8.03 -10.70
C THR A 53 -4.01 -8.21 -9.30
N ILE A 54 -2.82 -8.83 -9.19
CA ILE A 54 -2.16 -9.04 -7.90
C ILE A 54 -1.79 -7.71 -7.24
N ALA A 55 -1.19 -6.79 -8.00
CA ALA A 55 -0.80 -5.48 -7.47
C ALA A 55 -2.00 -4.69 -6.94
N ARG A 56 -3.13 -4.68 -7.68
CA ARG A 56 -4.35 -3.99 -7.28
C ARG A 56 -5.00 -4.63 -6.05
N GLU A 57 -5.05 -5.95 -5.99
CA GLU A 57 -5.54 -6.67 -4.81
C GLU A 57 -4.73 -6.30 -3.57
N VAL A 58 -3.40 -6.41 -3.64
CA VAL A 58 -2.52 -6.14 -2.51
C VAL A 58 -2.63 -4.69 -2.06
N HIS A 59 -2.63 -3.74 -3.01
CA HIS A 59 -2.73 -2.32 -2.70
C HIS A 59 -4.10 -1.93 -2.11
N LYS A 60 -5.19 -2.58 -2.53
CA LYS A 60 -6.54 -2.24 -2.07
C LYS A 60 -6.86 -2.82 -0.69
N ASN A 61 -6.28 -3.97 -0.34
CA ASN A 61 -6.74 -4.80 0.77
C ASN A 61 -5.66 -5.08 1.83
N TYR A 62 -4.54 -4.35 1.86
CA TYR A 62 -3.62 -4.41 3.00
C TYR A 62 -4.22 -3.71 4.23
N ILE A 63 -3.81 -4.13 5.42
CA ILE A 63 -4.10 -3.44 6.67
C ILE A 63 -2.94 -2.52 7.06
N VAL A 64 -3.27 -1.39 7.69
CA VAL A 64 -2.29 -0.47 8.27
C VAL A 64 -2.14 -0.78 9.75
N LYS A 65 -0.94 -1.18 10.16
CA LYS A 65 -0.54 -1.18 11.57
C LYS A 65 0.22 0.10 11.86
N LYS A 66 -0.37 0.98 12.69
CA LYS A 66 0.27 2.22 13.13
C LYS A 66 1.64 1.95 13.75
N ALA A 67 2.54 2.92 13.61
CA ALA A 67 3.80 2.91 14.35
C ALA A 67 3.54 2.73 15.85
N ASN A 68 4.42 1.99 16.54
CA ASN A 68 4.29 1.76 17.97
C ASN A 68 4.22 3.11 18.71
N PRO A 69 3.14 3.42 19.46
CA PRO A 69 2.99 4.70 20.16
C PRO A 69 4.01 4.90 21.28
N PHE A 70 4.57 3.82 21.85
CA PHE A 70 5.55 3.91 22.91
C PHE A 70 6.80 4.67 22.41
N ASN A 71 7.04 5.86 22.97
CA ASN A 71 8.13 6.79 22.65
C ASN A 71 8.00 7.59 21.33
N ASN A 72 6.81 7.71 20.74
CA ASN A 72 6.59 8.52 19.53
C ASN A 72 6.82 10.03 19.72
N ASP A 73 6.77 10.48 20.97
CA ASP A 73 7.10 11.81 21.47
C ASP A 73 8.62 12.05 21.62
N ILE A 74 9.42 10.98 21.64
CA ILE A 74 10.86 11.06 21.95
C ILE A 74 11.72 11.16 20.67
N ARG A 75 11.25 10.67 19.52
CA ARG A 75 12.06 10.61 18.29
C ARG A 75 11.30 11.05 17.04
N ASN A 76 11.83 12.05 16.34
CA ASN A 76 11.38 12.38 14.98
C ASN A 76 11.61 11.20 14.02
N PHE A 77 10.51 10.61 13.53
CA PHE A 77 10.53 9.54 12.53
C PHE A 77 9.90 9.94 11.21
N CYS A 78 9.71 11.24 10.95
CA CYS A 78 9.28 11.72 9.65
C CYS A 78 10.21 11.19 8.54
N VAL A 79 9.65 10.65 7.46
CA VAL A 79 10.46 10.17 6.33
C VAL A 79 11.18 11.33 5.62
N LYS A 80 10.62 12.55 5.72
CA LYS A 80 11.18 13.79 5.16
C LYS A 80 12.18 14.49 6.11
N LYS A 81 12.47 13.92 7.29
CA LYS A 81 13.29 14.53 8.35
C LYS A 81 14.58 15.15 7.84
N SER A 82 15.36 14.42 7.04
CA SER A 82 16.69 14.86 6.59
C SER A 82 16.65 16.08 5.67
N ASN A 83 15.55 16.26 4.93
CA ASN A 83 15.43 17.28 3.89
C ASN A 83 14.36 18.33 4.23
N CYS A 84 13.82 18.30 5.45
CA CYS A 84 12.79 19.21 5.90
C CYS A 84 13.38 20.61 6.09
N GLN A 85 12.81 21.59 5.39
CA GLN A 85 13.21 23.00 5.45
C GLN A 85 12.33 23.82 6.40
N ILE A 86 11.47 23.15 7.19
CA ILE A 86 10.63 23.85 8.17
C ILE A 86 11.52 24.17 9.37
N ASP A 87 11.65 25.47 9.63
CA ASP A 87 12.32 25.99 10.79
C ASP A 87 11.29 26.58 11.79
N ASN A 88 11.71 26.73 13.04
CA ASN A 88 10.90 27.27 14.15
C ASN A 88 9.52 26.60 14.30
N LEU A 89 9.45 25.29 14.02
CA LEU A 89 8.20 24.52 14.04
C LEU A 89 7.48 24.57 15.40
N CYS A 90 8.24 24.66 16.49
CA CYS A 90 7.74 24.40 17.83
C CYS A 90 8.24 25.47 18.79
N SER A 91 7.43 26.50 19.02
CA SER A 91 7.68 27.54 20.03
C SER A 91 7.64 27.00 21.46
N LEU A 92 7.10 25.78 21.65
CA LEU A 92 6.91 25.09 22.92
C LEU A 92 7.93 23.97 23.16
N CYS A 93 9.01 23.93 22.38
CA CYS A 93 10.06 22.94 22.57
C CYS A 93 11.06 23.51 23.57
N GLU A 94 11.34 22.77 24.65
CA GLU A 94 12.26 23.20 25.72
C GLU A 94 13.69 23.40 25.20
N SER A 95 14.03 22.69 24.14
CA SER A 95 15.23 22.94 23.35
C SER A 95 14.89 24.01 22.32
N ASN A 96 15.72 25.05 22.18
CA ASN A 96 15.67 26.07 21.13
C ASN A 96 15.95 25.45 19.75
N VAL A 97 15.14 24.48 19.36
CA VAL A 97 15.33 23.70 18.14
C VAL A 97 14.85 24.54 16.97
N SER A 98 15.80 25.17 16.28
CA SER A 98 15.49 26.00 15.13
C SER A 98 15.00 25.18 13.93
N LYS A 99 15.32 23.88 13.83
CA LYS A 99 14.95 23.03 12.68
C LYS A 99 13.96 21.92 13.05
N CYS A 100 12.93 21.73 12.23
CA CYS A 100 11.96 20.62 12.36
C CYS A 100 12.65 19.25 12.41
N SER A 101 13.74 19.08 11.66
CA SER A 101 14.52 17.84 11.62
C SER A 101 15.07 17.41 12.98
N GLN A 102 15.25 18.35 13.90
CA GLN A 102 15.75 18.10 15.26
C GLN A 102 14.61 18.09 16.30
N CYS A 103 13.41 18.55 15.95
CA CYS A 103 12.27 18.66 16.85
C CYS A 103 11.70 17.27 17.20
N THR A 104 11.66 16.92 18.48
CA THR A 104 11.08 15.66 18.98
C THR A 104 9.56 15.62 18.80
N LYS A 105 8.90 16.78 18.86
CA LYS A 105 7.45 16.94 18.63
C LYS A 105 7.06 16.95 17.15
N CYS A 106 8.00 16.80 16.21
CA CYS A 106 7.72 16.82 14.76
C CYS A 106 6.58 15.88 14.36
N ASN A 107 6.54 14.67 14.93
CA ASN A 107 5.52 13.67 14.61
C ASN A 107 4.09 14.09 14.98
N LEU A 108 3.95 15.09 15.86
CA LEU A 108 2.66 15.58 16.36
C LEU A 108 2.25 16.89 15.69
N VAL A 109 3.21 17.82 15.49
CA VAL A 109 2.89 19.20 15.09
C VAL A 109 3.35 19.59 13.69
N CYS A 110 4.21 18.80 13.04
CA CYS A 110 4.70 19.16 11.72
C CYS A 110 3.60 18.98 10.65
N PRO A 111 3.21 20.05 9.92
CA PRO A 111 2.19 19.94 8.88
C PRO A 111 2.65 19.09 7.68
N SER A 112 3.97 18.94 7.52
CA SER A 112 4.58 18.09 6.49
C SER A 112 5.03 16.73 7.03
N PHE A 113 4.58 16.34 8.22
CA PHE A 113 4.89 15.04 8.79
C PHE A 113 4.42 13.91 7.87
N ASP A 114 5.28 12.92 7.68
CA ASP A 114 5.00 11.76 6.83
C ASP A 114 5.51 10.49 7.54
N PRO A 115 4.59 9.67 8.08
CA PRO A 115 4.91 8.45 8.81
C PRO A 115 5.15 7.24 7.90
N ILE A 116 5.10 7.41 6.58
CA ILE A 116 5.13 6.30 5.64
C ILE A 116 6.57 5.98 5.22
N CYS A 117 6.95 4.72 5.38
CA CYS A 117 8.26 4.24 4.93
C CYS A 117 8.41 4.37 3.41
N ASN A 118 9.53 4.93 2.92
CA ASN A 118 9.81 5.03 1.47
C ASN A 118 9.75 3.69 0.73
N LYS A 119 10.02 2.55 1.40
CA LYS A 119 9.93 1.22 0.79
C LYS A 119 8.51 0.85 0.36
N LEU A 120 7.49 1.48 0.95
CA LEU A 120 6.08 1.23 0.63
C LEU A 120 5.63 1.93 -0.66
N LYS A 121 6.45 2.83 -1.23
CA LYS A 121 6.19 3.47 -2.53
C LYS A 121 6.34 2.51 -3.71
N TYR A 122 6.98 1.36 -3.48
CA TYR A 122 7.30 0.38 -4.52
C TYR A 122 6.70 -0.97 -4.19
N ALA A 123 6.48 -1.79 -5.22
CA ALA A 123 5.99 -3.15 -5.04
C ALA A 123 6.92 -3.94 -4.09
N PRO A 124 6.35 -4.73 -3.15
CA PRO A 124 4.95 -5.12 -3.06
C PRO A 124 4.04 -4.20 -2.22
N PHE A 125 4.47 -2.97 -1.90
CA PHE A 125 3.71 -1.98 -1.10
C PHE A 125 3.37 -2.43 0.34
N VAL A 126 3.95 -3.55 0.79
CA VAL A 126 3.68 -4.16 2.09
C VAL A 126 4.96 -4.62 2.78
N CYS A 127 4.86 -4.81 4.08
CA CYS A 127 5.95 -5.12 4.98
C CYS A 127 6.09 -6.62 5.30
N ASN A 128 5.26 -7.50 4.72
CA ASN A 128 5.18 -8.93 5.05
C ASN A 128 6.55 -9.61 5.17
N SER A 129 7.51 -9.23 4.33
CA SER A 129 8.87 -9.79 4.30
C SER A 129 9.98 -8.77 4.53
N CYS A 130 9.65 -7.64 5.17
CA CYS A 130 10.61 -6.59 5.49
C CYS A 130 11.62 -7.08 6.54
N ALA A 131 12.91 -7.07 6.20
CA ALA A 131 13.98 -7.52 7.11
C ALA A 131 14.02 -6.72 8.43
N SER A 132 13.68 -5.43 8.38
CA SER A 132 13.63 -4.55 9.54
C SER A 132 12.25 -4.50 10.21
N PHE A 133 11.34 -5.45 9.95
CA PHE A 133 9.94 -5.38 10.41
C PHE A 133 9.81 -5.14 11.92
N LYS A 134 10.62 -5.82 12.74
CA LYS A 134 10.58 -5.72 14.21
C LYS A 134 11.04 -4.35 14.72
N SER A 135 12.12 -3.82 14.14
CA SER A 135 12.72 -2.53 14.53
C SER A 135 12.19 -1.33 13.75
N CYS A 136 11.31 -1.53 12.77
CA CYS A 136 10.74 -0.47 11.95
C CYS A 136 9.84 0.44 12.79
N LYS A 137 10.20 1.72 12.81
CA LYS A 137 9.49 2.80 13.52
C LYS A 137 8.36 3.45 12.73
N TRP A 138 8.28 3.19 11.42
CA TRP A 138 7.20 3.68 10.58
C TRP A 138 5.97 2.79 10.68
N GLU A 139 4.83 3.29 10.19
CA GLU A 139 3.67 2.43 10.02
C GLU A 139 3.98 1.27 9.07
N LYS A 140 3.23 0.19 9.22
CA LYS A 140 3.44 -1.06 8.51
C LYS A 140 2.19 -1.39 7.73
N HIS A 141 2.33 -1.56 6.42
CA HIS A 141 1.29 -2.16 5.60
C HIS A 141 1.47 -3.67 5.65
N ILE A 142 0.42 -4.43 5.93
CA ILE A 142 0.48 -5.88 5.99
C ILE A 142 -0.65 -6.43 5.15
N TYR A 143 -0.33 -7.28 4.18
CA TYR A 143 -1.36 -8.04 3.48
C TYR A 143 -1.64 -9.31 4.26
N ASP A 144 -2.87 -9.46 4.73
CA ASP A 144 -3.36 -10.66 5.41
C ASP A 144 -4.58 -11.20 4.65
N ALA A 145 -4.67 -12.52 4.49
CA ALA A 145 -5.68 -13.12 3.61
C ALA A 145 -7.09 -12.99 4.19
N ASP A 146 -7.25 -13.11 5.51
CA ASP A 146 -8.54 -13.01 6.19
C ASP A 146 -9.04 -11.58 6.17
N GLU A 147 -8.15 -10.64 6.50
CA GLU A 147 -8.47 -9.21 6.43
C GLU A 147 -8.77 -8.75 4.99
N ALA A 148 -8.02 -9.25 4.01
CA ALA A 148 -8.26 -8.92 2.61
C ALA A 148 -9.60 -9.47 2.09
N GLU A 149 -9.98 -10.68 2.51
CA GLU A 149 -11.28 -11.29 2.19
C GLU A 149 -12.43 -10.50 2.81
N LYS A 150 -12.30 -10.11 4.10
CA LYS A 150 -13.29 -9.26 4.78
C LYS A 150 -13.45 -7.92 4.06
N MET A 151 -12.33 -7.26 3.73
CA MET A 151 -12.32 -5.98 3.03
C MET A 151 -12.94 -6.08 1.63
N TYR A 152 -12.60 -7.14 0.89
CA TYR A 152 -13.19 -7.42 -0.42
C TYR A 152 -14.70 -7.58 -0.36
N LYS A 153 -15.22 -8.40 0.57
CA LYS A 153 -16.66 -8.62 0.77
C LYS A 153 -17.38 -7.33 1.18
N SER A 154 -16.79 -6.57 2.09
CA SER A 154 -17.30 -5.26 2.52
C SER A 154 -17.43 -4.30 1.33
N ASN A 155 -16.35 -4.12 0.56
CA ASN A 155 -16.33 -3.26 -0.61
C ASN A 155 -17.31 -3.69 -1.71
N LEU A 156 -17.46 -5.00 -1.93
CA LEU A 156 -18.43 -5.55 -2.87
C LEU A 156 -19.87 -5.23 -2.44
N SER A 157 -20.15 -5.30 -1.14
CA SER A 157 -21.47 -4.93 -0.59
C SER A 157 -21.77 -3.44 -0.74
N LEU A 158 -20.79 -2.56 -0.47
CA LEU A 158 -20.94 -1.11 -0.57
C LEU A 158 -21.16 -0.69 -2.02
N SER A 159 -20.34 -1.18 -2.95
CA SER A 159 -20.48 -0.86 -4.37
C SER A 159 -21.84 -1.25 -4.93
N ARG A 160 -22.43 -2.37 -4.48
CA ARG A 160 -23.79 -2.77 -4.88
C ARG A 160 -24.86 -1.86 -4.32
N LYS A 161 -24.71 -1.39 -3.08
CA LYS A 161 -25.63 -0.42 -2.46
C LYS A 161 -25.55 0.95 -3.13
N GLU A 162 -24.35 1.46 -3.39
CA GLU A 162 -24.14 2.72 -4.09
C GLU A 162 -24.73 2.67 -5.51
N THR A 163 -24.52 1.58 -6.24
CA THR A 163 -25.15 1.39 -7.56
C THR A 163 -26.68 1.41 -7.47
N ALA A 164 -27.26 0.80 -6.42
CA ALA A 164 -28.70 0.80 -6.22
C ALA A 164 -29.24 2.19 -5.86
N LEU A 165 -28.54 2.95 -5.01
CA LEU A 165 -28.92 4.32 -4.62
C LEU A 165 -28.77 5.31 -5.78
N ASN A 166 -27.78 5.11 -6.65
CA ASN A 166 -27.56 5.92 -7.84
C ASN A 166 -28.38 5.42 -9.05
N SER A 167 -29.32 4.50 -8.84
CA SER A 167 -30.23 4.06 -9.89
C SER A 167 -31.19 5.19 -10.27
N PRO A 168 -31.44 5.43 -11.57
CA PRO A 168 -32.38 6.45 -12.03
C PRO A 168 -33.76 6.31 -11.39
N PHE A 169 -34.16 5.08 -11.05
CA PHE A 169 -35.45 4.80 -10.41
C PHE A 169 -35.54 5.31 -8.96
N VAL A 170 -34.42 5.36 -8.23
CA VAL A 170 -34.38 5.83 -6.83
C VAL A 170 -34.20 7.36 -6.77
N GLN A 171 -33.50 7.95 -7.73
CA GLN A 171 -33.28 9.41 -7.81
C GLN A 171 -34.51 10.19 -8.31
N LEU A 172 -35.56 9.49 -8.76
CA LEU A 172 -36.84 10.08 -9.20
C LEU A 172 -37.90 10.14 -8.10
N ILE A 173 -37.57 9.74 -6.86
CA ILE A 173 -38.38 9.88 -5.65
C ILE A 173 -37.77 10.99 -4.79
#